data_AF-A0A2A2M516-F1
#
_entry.id   AF-A0A2A2M516-F1
#
_cell.length_a   1.000
_cell.length_b   1.000
_cell.length_c   1.000
_cell.angle_alpha   90.00
_cell.angle_beta   90.00
_cell.angle_gamma   90.00
#
_symmetry.space_group_name_H-M   'P 1'
#
loop_
_entity.id
_entity.type
_entity.pdbx_description
1 polymer ?
#
loop_
_entity_poly.entity_id
_entity_poly.type
_entity_poly.pdbx_seq_one_letter_code
_entity_poly.pdbx_strand_id
1 'polypeptide(L)'
;MRVLAVAGEQDHRLRPGVQQQRYWVDKPGWPSALEAVFQQLSPNDPGSDQPLQLGSRRIGVLRRSTHAIWCRFADLCEQPLAAMDFMALCDRFPAILISAIPALGRGRPRRGRGSPVADAGAEG
;
A
#
# COMPACT_ATOMS: atom_id res chain seq x y z
N MET A 1 -13.23 18.09 26.69
CA MET A 1 -12.53 17.43 25.56
C MET A 1 -11.09 17.18 26.00
N ARG A 2 -10.64 15.92 26.07
CA ARG A 2 -9.30 15.58 26.58
C ARG A 2 -8.40 15.26 25.39
N VAL A 3 -7.37 16.08 25.19
CA VAL A 3 -6.33 15.81 24.19
C VAL A 3 -5.33 14.86 24.82
N LEU A 4 -5.09 13.71 24.17
CA LEU A 4 -4.09 12.74 24.57
C LEU A 4 -2.92 12.85 23.58
N ALA A 5 -1.72 13.09 24.09
CA ALA A 5 -0.51 13.03 23.28
C ALA A 5 -0.22 11.56 22.95
N VAL A 6 -0.18 11.23 21.66
CA VAL A 6 0.35 9.94 21.20
C VAL A 6 1.85 10.13 21.04
N ALA A 7 2.63 9.52 21.92
CA ALA A 7 4.09 9.59 21.84
C ALA A 7 4.56 8.84 20.58
N GLY A 8 5.11 9.58 19.62
CA GLY A 8 5.78 9.05 18.43
C GLY A 8 7.28 8.97 18.64
N GLU A 9 7.71 8.30 19.71
CA GLU A 9 9.12 8.32 20.17
C GLU A 9 10.10 7.75 19.13
N GLN A 10 9.58 6.95 18.20
CA GLN A 10 10.34 6.31 17.15
C GLN A 10 9.77 6.71 15.80
N ASP A 11 10.59 7.41 15.00
CA ASP A 11 10.28 7.58 13.60
C ASP A 11 10.54 6.26 12.86
N HIS A 12 9.46 5.50 12.63
CA HIS A 12 9.53 4.23 11.91
C HIS A 12 10.02 4.39 10.46
N ARG A 13 10.00 5.61 9.89
CA ARG A 13 10.54 5.91 8.56
C ARG A 13 12.07 5.82 8.53
N LEU A 14 12.74 5.98 9.67
CA LEU A 14 14.20 5.90 9.80
C LEU A 14 14.73 4.48 9.96
N ARG A 15 13.89 3.45 9.83
CA ARG A 15 14.29 2.03 9.85
C ARG A 15 14.47 1.54 8.41
N PRO A 16 15.69 1.45 7.88
CA PRO A 16 15.87 1.18 6.45
C PRO A 16 15.43 -0.24 6.04
N GLY A 17 15.23 -1.13 7.02
CA GLY A 17 15.02 -2.56 6.77
C GLY A 17 16.18 -3.17 5.96
N VAL A 18 15.97 -4.37 5.44
CA VAL A 18 16.93 -5.00 4.52
C VAL A 18 16.91 -4.27 3.18
N GLN A 19 18.08 -3.83 2.69
CA GLN A 19 18.19 -3.18 1.38
C GLN A 19 17.79 -4.18 0.27
N GLN A 20 16.68 -3.88 -0.40
CA GLN A 20 16.07 -4.71 -1.44
C GLN A 20 15.42 -3.78 -2.48
N GLN A 21 15.42 -4.17 -3.75
CA GLN A 21 14.63 -3.50 -4.78
C GLN A 21 13.13 -3.62 -4.42
N ARG A 22 12.46 -2.48 -4.18
CA ARG A 22 11.06 -2.44 -3.71
C ARG A 22 10.12 -1.69 -4.66
N TYR A 23 10.65 -1.00 -5.66
CA TYR A 23 9.86 -0.26 -6.64
C TYR A 23 10.39 -0.52 -8.05
N TRP A 24 9.51 -0.42 -9.04
CA TRP A 24 9.85 -0.56 -10.44
C TRP A 24 9.08 0.50 -11.22
N VAL A 25 9.65 0.91 -12.35
CA VAL A 25 8.96 1.76 -13.32
C VAL A 25 8.65 0.87 -14.52
N ASP A 26 7.37 0.67 -14.79
CA ASP A 26 6.92 -0.14 -15.91
C ASP A 26 7.41 0.45 -17.23
N LYS A 27 7.82 -0.42 -18.16
CA LYS A 27 8.17 -0.06 -19.54
C LYS A 27 7.00 -0.42 -20.46
N PRO A 28 6.54 0.49 -21.32
CA PRO A 28 5.49 0.17 -22.28
C PRO A 28 5.83 -1.08 -23.11
N GLY A 29 4.87 -2.00 -23.22
CA GLY A 29 5.04 -3.25 -23.96
C GLY A 29 5.78 -4.38 -23.22
N TRP A 30 6.22 -4.16 -21.97
CA TRP A 30 6.84 -5.18 -21.14
C TRP A 30 5.92 -5.62 -20.01
N PRO A 31 5.96 -6.91 -19.60
CA PRO A 31 5.23 -7.37 -18.43
C PRO A 31 5.75 -6.67 -17.16
N SER A 32 4.86 -6.47 -16.19
CA SER A 32 5.23 -5.84 -14.92
C SER A 32 6.28 -6.69 -14.19
N ALA A 33 7.31 -6.03 -13.65
CA ALA A 33 8.34 -6.69 -12.84
C ALA A 33 7.76 -7.42 -11.61
N LEU A 34 6.57 -6.99 -11.15
CA LEU A 34 5.90 -7.59 -10.01
C LEU A 34 5.43 -9.04 -10.26
N GLU A 35 5.27 -9.46 -11.51
CA GLU A 35 4.98 -10.87 -11.84
C GLU A 35 6.13 -11.77 -11.37
N ALA A 36 7.38 -11.41 -11.69
CA ALA A 36 8.56 -12.15 -11.25
C ALA A 36 8.72 -12.10 -9.73
N VAL A 37 8.43 -10.95 -9.10
CA VAL A 37 8.46 -10.79 -7.64
C VAL A 37 7.42 -11.70 -6.97
N PHE A 38 6.20 -11.78 -7.52
CA PHE A 38 5.17 -12.66 -6.99
C PHE A 38 5.60 -14.14 -7.05
N GLN A 39 6.17 -14.56 -8.18
CA GLN A 39 6.70 -15.93 -8.36
C GLN A 39 7.84 -16.25 -7.39
N GLN A 40 8.72 -15.29 -7.10
CA GLN A 40 9.79 -15.46 -6.12
C GLN A 40 9.26 -15.58 -4.68
N LEU A 41 8.21 -14.84 -4.35
CA LEU A 41 7.57 -14.89 -3.03
C LEU A 41 6.68 -16.13 -2.84
N SER A 42 6.21 -16.71 -3.96
CA SER A 42 5.28 -17.84 -3.98
C SER A 42 5.75 -18.94 -4.94
N PRO A 43 6.98 -19.48 -4.78
CA PRO A 43 7.48 -20.54 -5.64
C PRO A 43 6.61 -21.77 -5.40
N ASN A 44 5.94 -22.29 -6.42
CA ASN A 44 4.96 -23.39 -6.38
C ASN A 44 3.51 -23.03 -6.01
N ASP A 45 3.18 -21.76 -5.78
CA ASP A 45 1.77 -21.34 -5.70
C ASP A 45 1.48 -20.39 -6.88
N PRO A 46 0.74 -20.86 -7.92
CA PRO A 46 0.36 -20.01 -9.05
C PRO A 46 -0.56 -18.86 -8.62
N GLY A 47 -1.10 -18.90 -7.40
CA GLY A 47 -1.98 -17.92 -6.82
C GLY A 47 -3.39 -17.99 -7.41
N SER A 48 -4.28 -17.21 -6.80
CA SER A 48 -5.66 -17.03 -7.23
C SER A 48 -5.94 -15.56 -7.54
N ASP A 49 -6.75 -15.30 -8.55
CA ASP A 49 -7.29 -13.99 -8.90
C ASP A 49 -8.62 -13.69 -8.17
N GLN A 50 -9.10 -14.63 -7.35
CA GLN A 50 -10.38 -14.47 -6.67
C GLN A 50 -10.31 -13.35 -5.63
N PRO A 51 -11.29 -12.43 -5.62
CA PRO A 51 -11.31 -11.30 -4.69
C PRO A 51 -11.11 -11.72 -3.24
N LEU A 52 -10.38 -10.88 -2.50
CA LEU A 52 -10.17 -11.08 -1.08
C LEU A 52 -11.37 -10.54 -0.31
N GLN A 53 -12.03 -11.40 0.47
CA GLN A 53 -12.98 -10.94 1.48
C GLN A 53 -12.20 -10.43 2.71
N LEU A 54 -12.40 -9.17 3.07
CA LEU A 54 -11.79 -8.51 4.23
C LEU A 54 -12.88 -7.82 5.05
N GLY A 55 -13.28 -8.45 6.15
CA GLY A 55 -14.49 -8.06 6.88
C GLY A 55 -15.72 -8.07 5.97
N SER A 56 -16.46 -6.96 5.92
CA SER A 56 -17.62 -6.77 5.03
C SER A 56 -17.25 -6.37 3.60
N ARG A 57 -15.96 -6.16 3.30
CA ARG A 57 -15.49 -5.63 2.01
C ARG A 57 -14.91 -6.72 1.12
N ARG A 58 -14.94 -6.47 -0.19
CA ARG A 58 -14.24 -7.27 -1.19
C ARG A 58 -13.17 -6.41 -1.85
N ILE A 59 -11.94 -6.91 -1.83
CA ILE A 59 -10.79 -6.27 -2.48
C ILE A 59 -10.48 -7.03 -3.76
N GLY A 60 -10.47 -6.32 -4.89
CA GLY A 60 -10.02 -6.86 -6.16
C GLY A 60 -8.53 -7.16 -6.10
N VAL A 61 -8.14 -8.34 -6.57
CA VAL A 61 -6.75 -8.80 -6.59
C VAL A 61 -6.36 -9.15 -8.02
N LEU A 62 -5.12 -8.88 -8.40
CA LEU A 62 -4.53 -9.43 -9.62
C LEU A 62 -4.11 -10.88 -9.37
N ARG A 63 -3.49 -11.12 -8.20
CA ARG A 63 -3.09 -12.45 -7.77
C ARG A 63 -2.84 -12.48 -6.26
N ARG A 64 -3.16 -13.58 -5.60
CA ARG A 64 -2.81 -13.81 -4.19
C ARG A 64 -2.48 -15.26 -3.89
N SER A 65 -1.53 -15.46 -2.99
CA SER A 65 -1.12 -16.74 -2.40
C SER A 65 -1.24 -16.65 -0.88
N THR A 66 -0.72 -17.63 -0.15
CA THR A 66 -0.49 -17.52 1.30
C THR A 66 0.61 -16.52 1.67
N HIS A 67 1.52 -16.22 0.75
CA HIS A 67 2.73 -15.41 1.03
C HIS A 67 2.65 -13.99 0.51
N ALA A 68 1.84 -13.74 -0.52
CA ALA A 68 1.72 -12.43 -1.13
C ALA A 68 0.30 -12.13 -1.60
N ILE A 69 -0.08 -10.85 -1.57
CA ILE A 69 -1.23 -10.32 -2.28
C ILE A 69 -0.78 -9.23 -3.23
N TRP A 70 -1.28 -9.27 -4.47
CA TRP A 70 -1.01 -8.28 -5.49
C TRP A 70 -2.30 -7.61 -5.93
N CYS A 71 -2.38 -6.30 -5.71
CA CYS A 71 -3.53 -5.47 -6.10
C CYS A 71 -3.08 -4.30 -7.00
N ARG A 72 -4.04 -3.69 -7.70
CA ARG A 72 -3.82 -2.35 -8.27
C ARG A 72 -4.04 -1.30 -7.20
N PHE A 73 -3.39 -0.15 -7.35
CA PHE A 73 -3.54 0.99 -6.44
C PHE A 73 -5.01 1.40 -6.23
N ALA A 74 -5.81 1.45 -7.30
CA ALA A 74 -7.22 1.82 -7.24
C ALA A 74 -8.09 0.84 -6.42
N ASP A 75 -7.76 -0.44 -6.42
CA ASP A 75 -8.55 -1.48 -5.73
C ASP A 75 -8.24 -1.57 -4.23
N LEU A 76 -7.11 -1.00 -3.80
CA LEU A 76 -6.65 -1.07 -2.41
C LEU A 76 -6.57 0.32 -1.75
N CYS A 77 -5.87 1.27 -2.35
CA CYS A 77 -5.54 2.56 -1.74
C CYS A 77 -6.59 3.65 -2.02
N GLU A 78 -7.38 3.53 -3.08
CA GLU A 78 -8.46 4.49 -3.39
C GLU A 78 -9.84 4.05 -2.88
N GLN A 79 -9.91 2.84 -2.33
CA GLN A 79 -11.10 2.35 -1.66
C GLN A 79 -11.21 2.96 -0.26
N PRO A 80 -12.43 3.07 0.30
CA PRO A 80 -12.64 3.64 1.63
C PRO A 80 -12.24 2.69 2.77
N LEU A 81 -11.02 2.14 2.72
CA LEU A 81 -10.45 1.24 3.72
C LEU A 81 -9.99 2.01 4.96
N ALA A 82 -10.23 1.45 6.13
CA ALA A 82 -9.76 1.97 7.41
C ALA A 82 -8.36 1.42 7.74
N ALA A 83 -7.67 2.04 8.70
CA ALA A 83 -6.37 1.53 9.17
C ALA A 83 -6.41 0.06 9.60
N MET A 84 -7.52 -0.39 10.19
CA MET A 84 -7.74 -1.78 10.58
C MET A 84 -7.75 -2.75 9.40
N ASP A 85 -8.25 -2.32 8.24
CA ASP A 85 -8.24 -3.15 7.03
C ASP A 85 -6.79 -3.40 6.58
N PHE A 86 -5.93 -2.38 6.62
CA PHE A 86 -4.51 -2.54 6.29
C PHE A 86 -3.75 -3.40 7.31
N MET A 87 -4.06 -3.28 8.60
CA MET A 87 -3.48 -4.16 9.62
C MET A 87 -3.86 -5.63 9.36
N ALA A 88 -5.14 -5.90 9.09
CA ALA A 88 -5.60 -7.25 8.76
C ALA A 88 -4.96 -7.81 7.47
N LEU A 89 -4.62 -6.96 6.51
CA LEU A 89 -3.84 -7.36 5.33
C LEU A 89 -2.41 -7.75 5.71
N CYS A 90 -1.74 -6.93 6.52
CA CYS A 90 -0.38 -7.22 6.99
C CYS A 90 -0.32 -8.49 7.85
N ASP A 91 -1.36 -8.77 8.64
CA ASP A 91 -1.44 -10.00 9.44
C ASP A 91 -1.59 -11.25 8.57
N ARG A 92 -2.26 -11.13 7.41
CA ARG A 92 -2.55 -12.26 6.52
C ARG A 92 -1.48 -12.49 5.46
N PHE A 93 -0.86 -11.43 4.96
CA PHE A 93 0.06 -11.49 3.84
C PHE A 93 1.43 -10.90 4.23
N PRO A 94 2.48 -11.74 4.28
CA PRO A 94 3.84 -11.28 4.51
C PRO A 94 4.32 -10.22 3.51
N ALA A 95 3.82 -10.26 2.27
CA ALA A 95 4.13 -9.29 1.24
C ALA A 95 2.86 -8.74 0.57
N ILE A 96 2.84 -7.42 0.36
CA ILE A 96 1.78 -6.72 -0.38
C ILE A 96 2.43 -6.04 -1.58
N LEU A 97 2.05 -6.46 -2.79
CA LEU A 97 2.48 -5.88 -4.05
C LEU A 97 1.40 -4.95 -4.58
N ILE A 98 1.80 -3.76 -5.06
CA ILE A 98 0.88 -2.76 -5.58
C ILE A 98 1.35 -2.30 -6.96
N SER A 99 0.53 -2.49 -7.98
CA SER A 99 0.78 -2.01 -9.35
C SER A 99 -0.12 -0.83 -9.72
N ALA A 100 0.11 -0.25 -10.91
CA ALA A 100 -0.68 0.85 -11.47
C ALA A 100 -0.77 2.06 -10.52
N ILE A 101 0.34 2.35 -9.82
CA ILE A 101 0.44 3.51 -8.96
C ILE A 101 0.49 4.75 -9.87
N PRO A 102 -0.48 5.67 -9.79
CA PRO A 102 -0.47 6.88 -10.61
C PRO A 102 0.70 7.78 -10.18
N ALA A 103 1.06 8.77 -11.00
CA ALA A 103 2.01 9.80 -10.59
C ALA A 103 1.49 10.50 -9.32
N LEU A 104 2.14 10.23 -8.19
CA LEU A 104 1.78 10.80 -6.89
C LEU A 104 2.41 12.19 -6.78
N GLY A 105 1.73 13.20 -7.32
CA GLY A 105 2.19 14.59 -7.26
C GLY A 105 1.31 15.57 -8.02
N ARG A 106 1.01 16.72 -7.40
CA ARG A 106 0.18 17.83 -7.88
C ARG A 106 -1.18 17.39 -8.47
N GLY A 107 -2.03 16.73 -7.67
CA GLY A 107 -3.37 16.32 -8.06
C GLY A 107 -4.41 16.57 -6.95
N ARG A 108 -5.43 17.35 -7.32
CA ARG A 108 -6.72 17.74 -6.67
C ARG A 108 -6.92 17.43 -5.18
N PRO A 109 -7.28 18.43 -4.34
CA PRO A 109 -7.68 18.18 -2.96
C PRO A 109 -8.81 17.14 -2.93
N ARG A 110 -8.50 15.97 -2.37
CA ARG A 110 -9.53 15.03 -1.96
C ARG A 110 -10.39 15.78 -0.95
N ARG A 111 -11.71 15.79 -1.15
CA ARG A 111 -12.67 16.40 -0.22
C ARG A 111 -12.77 15.53 1.04
N GLY A 112 -11.65 15.42 1.77
CA GLY A 112 -11.57 14.92 3.12
C GLY A 112 -11.62 16.12 4.06
N ARG A 113 -12.32 15.97 5.18
CA ARG A 113 -12.37 16.95 6.27
C ARG A 113 -11.04 16.94 7.02
N GLY A 114 -9.97 17.35 6.37
CA GLY A 114 -8.67 17.59 6.96
C GLY A 114 -8.40 19.09 6.91
N SER A 115 -8.25 19.72 8.08
CA SER A 115 -7.84 21.12 8.17
C SER A 115 -6.50 21.30 7.45
N PRO A 116 -6.31 22.39 6.70
CA PRO A 116 -5.02 22.68 6.09
C PRO A 116 -3.96 22.85 7.19
N VAL A 117 -2.86 22.10 7.09
CA VAL A 117 -1.64 22.40 7.84
C VAL A 117 -1.06 23.66 7.22
N ALA A 118 -1.14 24.77 7.96
CA ALA A 118 -0.44 26.00 7.60
C ALA A 118 1.07 25.76 7.76
N ASP A 119 1.79 25.89 6.66
CA ASP A 119 3.24 26.03 6.68
C ASP A 119 3.56 27.41 7.27
N ALA A 120 4.08 27.43 8.50
CA ALA A 120 4.66 28.62 9.11
C ALA A 120 6.17 28.41 9.17
N GLY A 121 6.84 28.60 8.03
CA GLY A 121 8.29 28.78 7.94
C GLY A 121 8.63 30.26 8.01
N ALA A 122 9.01 30.73 9.19
CA ALA A 122 9.46 32.09 9.48
C ALA A 122 10.85 32.39 8.87
N GLU A 123 11.03 33.67 8.58
CA GLU A 123 12.23 34.30 8.02
C GLU A 123 13.48 34.14 8.90
N GLY A 124 14.63 34.17 8.23
CA GLY A 124 15.96 34.43 8.78
C GLY A 124 16.81 35.08 7.71
#